data_AF-A0A943GL44-F1
#
_entry.id   AF-A0A943GL44-F1
#
_cell.length_a   1.000
_cell.length_b   1.000
_cell.length_c   1.000
_cell.angle_alpha   90.00
_cell.angle_beta   90.00
_cell.angle_gamma   90.00
#
_symmetry.space_group_name_H-M   'P 1'
#
loop_
_entity.id
_entity.type
_entity.pdbx_description
1 polymer ?
#
loop_
_entity_poly.entity_id
_entity_poly.type
_entity_poly.pdbx_seq_one_letter_code
_entity_poly.pdbx_strand_id
1 'polypeptide(L)' 'MENPVKIVRYSHAIKFPSGNVTNVQAMFGTIEEVRERAEKIAKEYGAEVKAII' A
#
# COMPACT_ATOMS: atom_id res chain seq x y z
N MET A 1 -14.82 -14.63 7.69
CA MET A 1 -14.83 -13.18 7.92
C MET A 1 -13.56 -12.62 7.33
N GLU A 2 -13.65 -11.61 6.46
CA GLU A 2 -12.47 -10.99 5.85
C GLU A 2 -11.65 -10.26 6.93
N ASN A 3 -10.32 -10.33 6.85
CA ASN A 3 -9.47 -9.57 7.76
C ASN A 3 -9.64 -8.07 7.47
N PRO A 4 -9.99 -7.21 8.45
CA PRO A 4 -10.16 -5.78 8.20
C PRO A 4 -8.85 -5.08 7.80
N VAL A 5 -7.69 -5.70 8.05
CA VAL A 5 -6.36 -5.17 7.73
C VAL A 5 -5.72 -5.96 6.61
N LYS A 6 -5.19 -5.25 5.61
CA LYS A 6 -4.44 -5.79 4.49
C LYS A 6 -3.00 -5.31 4.56
N ILE A 7 -2.06 -6.16 4.17
CA ILE A 7 -0.65 -5.80 4.04
C ILE A 7 -0.33 -5.56 2.57
N VAL A 8 0.01 -4.31 2.24
CA VAL A 8 0.45 -3.89 0.91
C VAL A 8 1.96 -3.90 0.85
N ARG A 9 2.53 -4.53 -0.19
CA ARG A 9 3.97 -4.48 -0.48
C ARG A 9 4.24 -3.78 -1.81
N TYR A 10 5.13 -2.80 -1.81
CA TYR A 10 5.55 -2.05 -2.99
C TYR A 10 6.87 -2.57 -3.57
N SER A 11 7.17 -2.23 -4.83
CA SER A 11 8.39 -2.61 -5.55
C SER A 11 9.68 -2.05 -4.92
N HIS A 12 9.60 -0.89 -4.29
CA HIS A 12 10.69 -0.25 -3.55
C HIS A 12 10.12 0.61 -2.40
N ALA A 13 11.01 1.11 -1.54
CA ALA A 13 10.60 1.93 -0.41
C ALA A 13 10.15 3.31 -0.85
N ILE A 14 9.00 3.75 -0.33
CA ILE A 14 8.41 5.07 -0.56
C ILE A 14 8.76 5.95 0.64
N LYS A 15 9.27 7.17 0.38
CA LYS A 15 9.45 8.21 1.38
C LYS A 15 8.23 9.12 1.39
N PHE A 16 7.40 9.00 2.42
CA PHE A 16 6.19 9.80 2.59
C PHE A 16 6.51 11.21 3.13
N PRO A 17 5.61 12.21 2.94
CA PRO A 17 5.79 13.57 3.45
C PRO A 17 5.98 13.65 4.98
N SER A 18 5.48 12.67 5.73
CA SER A 18 5.70 12.57 7.18
C SER A 18 7.16 12.25 7.56
N GLY A 19 8.02 11.91 6.59
CA GLY A 19 9.37 11.44 6.82
C GLY A 19 9.50 9.92 6.92
N ASN A 20 8.38 9.19 7.01
CA ASN A 20 8.38 7.73 7.06
C ASN A 20 8.87 7.13 5.73
N VAL A 21 9.69 6.10 5.80
CA VAL A 21 10.19 5.35 4.65
C VAL A 21 9.82 3.88 4.80
N THR A 22 9.03 3.34 3.87
CA THR A 22 8.64 1.93 3.91
C THR A 22 8.27 1.41 2.52
N ASN A 23 8.46 0.13 2.27
CA ASN A 23 7.88 -0.60 1.14
C ASN A 23 6.72 -1.52 1.56
N VAL A 24 6.35 -1.52 2.84
CA VAL A 24 5.24 -2.32 3.39
C VAL A 24 4.31 -1.42 4.19
N GLN A 25 3.01 -1.52 3.95
CA GLN A 25 1.99 -0.73 4.64
C GLN A 25 0.82 -1.62 5.07
N ALA A 26 0.40 -1.48 6.33
CA ALA A 26 -0.86 -2.05 6.81
C ALA A 26 -1.99 -1.04 6.56
N MET A 27 -3.06 -1.49 5.91
CA MET A 27 -4.20 -0.65 5.54
C MET A 27 -5.51 -1.29 5.99
N PHE A 28 -6.42 -0.47 6.52
CA PHE A 28 -7.79 -0.88 6.82
C PHE A 28 -8.71 -0.64 5.62
N GLY A 29 -9.64 -1.58 5.39
CA GLY A 29 -10.65 -1.50 4.32
C GLY A 29 -10.91 -2.86 3.69
N THR A 30 -11.80 -2.94 2.70
CA THR A 30 -11.95 -4.14 1.86
C THR A 30 -10.74 -4.31 0.93
N ILE A 31 -10.58 -5.49 0.33
CA ILE A 31 -9.49 -5.71 -0.63
C ILE A 31 -9.53 -4.75 -1.82
N GLU A 32 -10.72 -4.36 -2.29
CA GLU A 32 -10.93 -3.40 -3.38
C GLU A 32 -10.52 -1.98 -2.97
N GLU A 33 -10.97 -1.51 -1.81
CA GLU A 33 -10.62 -0.18 -1.29
C GLU A 33 -9.12 -0.05 -1.06
N VAL A 34 -8.50 -1.09 -0.50
CA VAL A 34 -7.05 -1.13 -0.27
C VAL A 34 -6.31 -1.15 -1.61
N ARG A 35 -6.79 -1.92 -2.60
CA ARG A 35 -6.16 -1.96 -3.93
C ARG A 35 -6.17 -0.60 -4.60
N GLU A 36 -7.32 0.07 -4.65
CA GLU A 36 -7.44 1.39 -5.27
C GLU A 36 -6.49 2.41 -4.63
N ARG A 37 -6.46 2.46 -3.29
CA ARG A 37 -5.56 3.35 -2.54
C ARG A 37 -4.09 3.01 -2.78
N ALA A 38 -3.74 1.72 -2.74
CA ALA A 38 -2.38 1.24 -2.93
C ALA A 38 -1.86 1.56 -4.34
N GLU A 39 -2.67 1.35 -5.38
CA GLU A 39 -2.31 1.66 -6.77
C GLU A 39 -2.14 3.16 -7.00
N LYS A 40 -3.00 3.99 -6.39
CA LYS A 40 -2.85 5.45 -6.44
C LYS A 40 -1.53 5.90 -5.81
N ILE A 41 -1.20 5.39 -4.62
CA ILE A 41 0.09 5.67 -3.96
C ILE A 41 1.25 5.18 -4.82
N ALA A 42 1.19 3.95 -5.33
CA ALA A 42 2.26 3.40 -6.16
C ALA A 42 2.53 4.30 -7.38
N LYS A 43 1.47 4.73 -8.08
CA LYS A 43 1.57 5.66 -9.21
C LYS A 43 2.19 7.02 -8.81
N GLU A 44 1.74 7.60 -7.71
CA GLU A 44 2.22 8.91 -7.22
C GLU A 44 3.73 8.90 -6.93
N TYR A 45 4.25 7.80 -6.40
CA TYR A 45 5.65 7.67 -6.01
C TYR A 45 6.51 6.87 -7.01
N GLY A 46 5.97 6.54 -8.18
CA GLY A 46 6.69 5.77 -9.21
C GLY A 46 7.00 4.31 -8.84
N ALA A 47 6.25 3.74 -7.89
CA ALA A 47 6.35 2.35 -7.45
C ALA A 47 5.27 1.47 -8.10
N GLU A 48 5.32 0.17 -7.78
CA GLU A 48 4.31 -0.82 -8.18
C GLU A 48 3.82 -1.58 -6.96
N VAL A 49 2.54 -1.98 -6.93
CA VAL A 49 2.01 -2.90 -5.92
C VAL A 49 2.44 -4.32 -6.29
N LYS A 50 3.19 -5.00 -5.41
CA LYS A 50 3.67 -6.37 -5.60
C LYS A 50 2.80 -7.42 -4.92
N ALA A 51 2.17 -7.05 -3.81
CA ALA A 51 1.26 -7.94 -3.09
C ALA A 51 0.27 -7.14 -2.25
N ILE A 52 -0.94 -7.69 -2.11
CA ILE A 52 -1.91 -7.30 -1.09
C ILE A 52 -2.38 -8.61 -0.45
N ILE A 53 -2.17 -8.76 0.87
CA ILE A 53 -2.45 -9.96 1.66
C ILE A 53 -3.48 -9.63 2.73
#